data_AF-A0A534WRR3-F1
#
_entry.id   AF-A0A534WRR3-F1
#
_cell.length_a   1.000
_cell.length_b   1.000
_cell.length_c   1.000
_cell.angle_alpha   90.00
_cell.angle_beta   90.00
_cell.angle_gamma   90.00
#
_symmetry.space_group_name_H-M   'P 1'
#
loop_
_entity.id
_entity.type
_entity.pdbx_description
1 polymer ?
#
loop_
_entity_poly.entity_id
_entity_poly.type
_entity_poly.pdbx_seq_one_letter_code
_entity_poly.pdbx_strand_id
1 'polypeptide(L)'
;LSRERGFSCASGELEIRVPPGAPPGGRDQHLALLMARKLRGERGAAFLAAGTDGRDGPTGAAGATVDGATWDEAERRGLAPDRGIDEFDAGRVLGALGLLIPERHTGAHAGDLFLLRR
;
A
#
# COMPACT_ATOMS: atom_id res chain seq x y z
N LEU A 1 -26.06 16.64 -0.04
CA LEU A 1 -25.64 15.75 1.05
C LEU A 1 -24.12 15.82 1.14
N SER A 2 -23.59 16.55 2.14
CA SER A 2 -22.16 16.62 2.42
C SER A 2 -21.67 15.21 2.74
N ARG A 3 -20.75 14.64 1.95
CA ARG A 3 -20.03 13.44 2.38
C ARG A 3 -19.24 13.83 3.62
N GLU A 4 -19.59 13.26 4.76
CA GLU A 4 -18.82 13.47 5.99
C GLU A 4 -17.39 13.00 5.75
N ARG A 5 -16.44 13.90 6.00
CA ARG A 5 -15.02 13.56 5.99
C ARG A 5 -14.76 12.68 7.20
N GLY A 6 -14.33 11.45 6.97
CA GLY A 6 -14.17 10.46 8.03
C GLY A 6 -12.96 9.55 7.83
N PHE A 7 -12.57 8.89 8.91
CA PHE A 7 -11.60 7.80 8.88
C PHE A 7 -12.33 6.49 9.13
N SER A 8 -12.10 5.51 8.26
CA SER A 8 -12.41 4.10 8.54
C SER A 8 -11.12 3.41 8.95
N CYS A 9 -11.19 2.66 10.05
CA CYS A 9 -10.08 1.88 10.58
C CYS A 9 -10.46 0.39 10.52
N ALA A 10 -9.52 -0.44 10.07
CA ALA A 10 -9.65 -1.90 10.09
C ALA A 10 -8.31 -2.52 10.44
N SER A 11 -8.34 -3.79 10.85
CA SER A 11 -7.15 -4.57 11.17
C SER A 11 -7.39 -6.04 10.83
N GLY A 12 -6.30 -6.76 10.55
CA GLY A 12 -6.30 -8.18 10.24
C GLY A 12 -4.88 -8.66 9.96
N GLU A 13 -4.73 -9.86 9.42
CA GLU A 13 -3.45 -10.38 8.91
C GLU A 13 -3.76 -10.93 7.52
N LEU A 14 -3.36 -10.23 6.46
CA LEU A 14 -3.69 -10.68 5.11
C LEU A 14 -2.72 -11.77 4.63
N GLU A 15 -3.25 -12.74 3.90
CA GLU A 15 -2.43 -13.70 3.17
C GLU A 15 -2.52 -13.44 1.66
N ILE A 16 -1.37 -13.46 0.99
CA ILE A 16 -1.27 -13.37 -0.46
C ILE A 16 -0.54 -14.61 -0.98
N ARG A 17 -1.13 -15.26 -1.98
CA ARG A 17 -0.48 -16.36 -2.70
C ARG A 17 0.47 -15.80 -3.75
N VAL A 18 1.75 -15.77 -3.41
CA VAL A 18 2.82 -15.27 -4.28
C VAL A 18 3.28 -16.38 -5.25
N PRO A 19 3.35 -16.13 -6.56
CA PRO A 19 3.84 -17.11 -7.52
C PRO A 19 5.36 -17.35 -7.34
N PRO A 20 5.86 -18.56 -7.65
CA PRO A 20 7.29 -18.82 -7.63
C PRO A 20 8.06 -17.85 -8.53
N GLY A 21 9.16 -17.28 -8.01
CA GLY A 21 10.02 -16.37 -8.76
C GLY A 21 9.60 -14.89 -8.75
N ALA A 22 8.52 -14.54 -8.06
CA ALA A 22 8.18 -13.13 -7.81
C ALA A 22 9.29 -12.40 -7.02
N PRO A 23 9.45 -11.08 -7.20
CA PRO A 23 10.40 -10.30 -6.42
C PRO A 23 9.99 -10.20 -4.94
N PRO A 24 10.91 -9.79 -4.05
CA PRO A 24 10.58 -9.47 -2.67
C PRO A 24 9.49 -8.39 -2.61
N GLY A 25 8.44 -8.66 -1.85
CA GLY A 25 7.30 -7.76 -1.71
C GLY A 25 6.57 -8.03 -0.41
N GLY A 26 5.52 -7.25 -0.16
CA GLY A 26 4.72 -7.34 1.06
C GLY A 26 3.23 -7.17 0.78
N ARG A 27 2.41 -7.76 1.68
CA ARG A 27 0.95 -7.76 1.56
C ARG A 27 0.37 -6.36 1.67
N ASP A 28 0.95 -5.52 2.53
CA ASP A 28 0.46 -4.16 2.75
C ASP A 28 0.87 -3.22 1.62
N GLN A 29 2.09 -3.37 1.10
CA GLN A 29 2.52 -2.72 -0.14
C GLN A 29 1.61 -3.10 -1.31
N HIS A 30 1.30 -4.38 -1.47
CA HIS A 30 0.43 -4.85 -2.54
C HIS A 30 -1.00 -4.32 -2.39
N LEU A 31 -1.56 -4.35 -1.17
CA LEU A 31 -2.87 -3.77 -0.87
C LEU A 31 -2.90 -2.27 -1.12
N ALA A 32 -1.86 -1.54 -0.73
CA ALA A 32 -1.77 -0.11 -0.94
C ALA A 32 -1.80 0.24 -2.45
N LEU A 33 -1.06 -0.48 -3.30
CA LEU A 33 -1.11 -0.24 -4.74
C LEU A 33 -2.48 -0.59 -5.36
N LEU A 34 -3.14 -1.66 -4.89
CA LEU A 34 -4.53 -1.96 -5.27
C LEU A 34 -5.50 -0.84 -4.86
N MET A 35 -5.29 -0.25 -3.67
CA MET A 35 -6.09 0.87 -3.18
C MET A 35 -5.82 2.16 -3.95
N ALA A 36 -4.58 2.42 -4.38
CA ALA A 36 -4.26 3.52 -5.29
C ALA A 36 -5.09 3.44 -6.58
N ARG A 37 -5.21 2.22 -7.17
CA ARG A 37 -6.09 1.99 -8.33
C ARG A 37 -7.54 2.33 -8.01
N LYS A 38 -8.02 1.87 -6.85
CA LYS A 38 -9.41 2.03 -6.44
C LYS A 38 -9.79 3.48 -6.14
N LEU A 39 -8.86 4.26 -5.60
CA LEU A 39 -9.04 5.66 -5.21
C LEU A 39 -8.73 6.65 -6.32
N ARG A 40 -8.27 6.19 -7.50
CA ARG A 40 -7.91 7.04 -8.64
C ARG A 40 -8.97 8.11 -8.92
N GLY A 41 -8.55 9.38 -8.88
CA GLY A 41 -9.40 10.55 -9.13
C GLY A 41 -10.21 11.03 -7.93
N GLU A 42 -10.21 10.32 -6.80
CA GLU A 42 -10.93 10.72 -5.58
C GLU A 42 -10.15 11.77 -4.78
N ARG A 43 -10.48 13.05 -5.03
CA ARG A 43 -9.84 14.18 -4.35
C ARG A 43 -10.07 14.11 -2.84
N GLY A 44 -8.98 14.13 -2.08
CA GLY A 44 -9.01 14.09 -0.61
C GLY A 44 -9.07 12.69 -0.01
N ALA A 45 -9.17 11.63 -0.82
CA ALA A 45 -9.04 10.28 -0.33
C ALA A 45 -7.57 9.92 -0.05
N ALA A 46 -7.32 9.12 0.99
CA ALA A 46 -6.01 8.56 1.28
C ALA A 46 -6.16 7.19 1.96
N PHE A 47 -5.19 6.31 1.75
CA PHE A 47 -5.16 4.98 2.34
C PHE A 47 -3.76 4.65 2.88
N LEU A 48 -3.72 3.97 4.02
CA LEU A 48 -2.52 3.41 4.63
C LEU A 48 -2.76 1.94 4.93
N ALA A 49 -1.78 1.11 4.62
CA ALA A 49 -1.67 -0.27 5.11
C ALA A 49 -0.27 -0.46 5.70
N ALA A 50 -0.16 -1.01 6.90
CA ALA A 50 1.11 -1.30 7.53
C ALA A 50 1.04 -2.39 8.61
N GLY A 51 2.08 -3.21 8.65
CA GLY A 51 2.33 -4.18 9.71
C GLY A 51 2.66 -3.48 11.01
N THR A 52 1.98 -3.86 12.09
CA THR A 52 2.19 -3.25 13.43
C THR A 52 3.54 -3.63 14.04
N ASP A 53 4.19 -4.67 13.54
CA ASP A 53 5.57 -5.04 13.87
C ASP A 53 6.62 -4.22 13.11
N GLY A 54 6.15 -3.35 12.22
CA GLY A 54 6.94 -2.45 11.39
C GLY A 54 7.66 -3.14 10.24
N ARG A 55 7.16 -4.30 9.80
CA ARG A 55 7.65 -5.06 8.64
C ARG A 55 6.50 -5.43 7.71
N ASP A 56 6.79 -5.53 6.42
CA ASP A 56 5.87 -6.04 5.41
C ASP A 56 6.64 -6.91 4.41
N GLY A 57 6.57 -8.22 4.62
CA GLY A 57 7.32 -9.22 3.85
C GLY A 57 8.85 -9.10 4.03
N PRO A 58 9.64 -9.77 3.18
CA PRO A 58 11.11 -9.67 3.18
C PRO A 58 11.59 -8.37 2.49
N THR A 59 11.12 -7.22 2.97
CA THR A 59 11.44 -5.90 2.43
C THR A 59 11.95 -4.95 3.52
N GLY A 60 12.50 -3.79 3.12
CA GLY A 60 12.87 -2.71 4.03
C GLY A 60 11.71 -1.75 4.35
N ALA A 61 10.46 -2.20 4.24
CA ALA A 61 9.26 -1.40 4.47
C ALA A 61 8.30 -2.09 5.43
N ALA A 62 7.51 -1.28 6.15
CA ALA A 62 6.40 -1.71 6.99
C ALA A 62 5.06 -1.75 6.24
N GLY A 63 5.01 -1.23 5.01
CA GLY A 63 3.79 -1.01 4.24
C GLY A 63 3.90 0.26 3.40
N ALA A 64 2.78 0.91 3.11
CA ALA A 64 2.76 2.11 2.27
C ALA A 64 1.55 3.03 2.49
N THR A 65 1.68 4.28 2.03
CA THR A 65 0.59 5.26 1.96
C THR A 65 0.31 5.66 0.53
N VAL A 66 -0.97 5.77 0.17
CA VAL A 66 -1.40 6.13 -1.18
C VAL A 66 -2.61 7.06 -1.12
N ASP A 67 -2.87 7.77 -2.21
CA ASP A 67 -3.98 8.70 -2.33
C ASP A 67 -4.64 8.62 -3.72
N GLY A 68 -5.66 9.45 -3.94
CA GLY A 68 -6.37 9.49 -5.21
C GLY A 68 -5.56 9.97 -6.42
N ALA A 69 -4.35 10.52 -6.22
CA ALA A 69 -3.45 10.95 -7.30
C ALA A 69 -2.34 9.93 -7.59
N THR A 70 -2.09 9.00 -6.68
CA THR A 70 -0.96 8.05 -6.72
C THR A 70 -0.93 7.22 -8.01
N TRP A 71 -2.10 6.73 -8.47
CA TRP A 71 -2.18 5.91 -9.67
C TRP A 71 -1.78 6.68 -10.94
N ASP A 72 -2.35 7.88 -11.12
CA ASP A 72 -2.04 8.75 -12.27
C ASP A 72 -0.57 9.19 -12.24
N GLU A 73 -0.03 9.44 -11.05
CA GLU A 73 1.38 9.79 -10.88
C GLU A 73 2.31 8.63 -11.28
N ALA A 74 1.96 7.39 -10.93
CA ALA A 74 2.71 6.21 -11.34
C ALA A 74 2.70 6.03 -12.87
N GLU A 75 1.54 6.19 -13.51
CA GLU A 75 1.40 6.15 -14.98
C GLU A 75 2.23 7.27 -15.63
N ARG A 76 2.12 8.51 -15.13
CA ARG A 76 2.84 9.69 -15.64
C ARG A 76 4.36 9.52 -15.57
N ARG A 77 4.87 8.82 -14.55
CA ARG A 77 6.29 8.51 -14.40
C ARG A 77 6.74 7.22 -15.11
N GLY A 78 5.84 6.57 -15.86
CA GLY A 78 6.15 5.35 -16.59
C GLY A 78 6.43 4.13 -15.71
N LEU A 79 5.91 4.11 -14.47
CA LEU A 79 6.18 3.05 -13.49
C LEU A 79 5.37 1.76 -13.72
N ALA A 80 4.37 1.81 -14.62
CA ALA A 80 3.47 0.71 -14.98
C ALA A 80 2.82 0.04 -13.75
N PRO A 81 1.94 0.75 -13.02
CA PRO A 81 1.36 0.26 -11.76
C PRO A 81 0.53 -1.04 -11.92
N ASP A 82 -0.12 -1.26 -13.07
CA ASP A 82 -0.80 -2.54 -13.34
C ASP A 82 0.18 -3.72 -13.33
N ARG A 83 1.35 -3.59 -13.98
CA ARG A 83 2.41 -4.61 -13.91
C ARG A 83 2.93 -4.80 -12.50
N GLY A 84 3.04 -3.72 -11.72
CA GLY A 84 3.43 -3.81 -10.31
C GLY A 84 2.49 -4.69 -9.48
N ILE A 85 1.18 -4.70 -9.80
CA ILE A 85 0.23 -5.63 -9.20
C ILE A 85 0.42 -7.04 -9.77
N ASP A 86 0.39 -7.19 -11.10
CA ASP A 86 0.41 -8.51 -11.75
C ASP A 86 1.69 -9.31 -11.46
N GLU A 87 2.82 -8.62 -11.32
CA GLU A 87 4.15 -9.20 -11.07
C GLU A 87 4.50 -9.27 -9.57
N PHE A 88 3.57 -8.90 -8.68
CA PHE A 88 3.81 -8.82 -7.22
C PHE A 88 4.97 -7.88 -6.83
N ASP A 89 5.19 -6.84 -7.64
CA ASP A 89 6.27 -5.86 -7.50
C ASP A 89 5.74 -4.46 -7.12
N ALA A 90 4.78 -4.42 -6.21
CA ALA A 90 4.17 -3.16 -5.75
C ALA A 90 5.22 -2.25 -5.07
N GLY A 91 6.18 -2.86 -4.36
CA GLY A 91 7.26 -2.16 -3.67
C GLY A 91 8.10 -1.29 -4.61
N ARG A 92 8.41 -1.75 -5.83
CA ARG A 92 9.14 -0.94 -6.82
C ARG A 92 8.37 0.32 -7.20
N VAL A 93 7.06 0.19 -7.47
CA VAL A 93 6.22 1.33 -7.89
C VAL A 93 6.09 2.34 -6.75
N LEU A 94 5.74 1.87 -5.55
CA LEU A 94 5.55 2.72 -4.38
C LEU A 94 6.87 3.34 -3.91
N GLY A 95 7.97 2.59 -3.96
CA GLY A 95 9.31 3.07 -3.63
C GLY A 95 9.79 4.16 -4.56
N ALA A 96 9.57 4.01 -5.88
CA ALA A 96 9.92 5.05 -6.86
C ALA A 96 9.14 6.36 -6.64
N LEU A 97 7.96 6.29 -6.03
CA LEU A 97 7.13 7.44 -5.64
C LEU A 97 7.45 7.98 -4.22
N GLY A 98 8.28 7.29 -3.45
CA GLY A 98 8.58 7.68 -2.06
C GLY A 98 7.42 7.44 -1.09
N LEU A 99 6.58 6.45 -1.37
CA LEU A 99 5.34 6.16 -0.64
C LEU A 99 5.43 5.00 0.35
N LEU A 100 6.60 4.36 0.43
CA LEU A 100 6.85 3.29 1.40
C LEU A 100 6.97 3.84 2.81
N ILE A 101 6.37 3.14 3.76
CA ILE A 101 6.61 3.36 5.19
C ILE A 101 7.90 2.60 5.53
N PRO A 102 8.98 3.26 5.98
CA PRO A 102 10.23 2.56 6.26
C PRO A 102 10.09 1.51 7.36
N GLU A 103 10.83 0.40 7.24
CA GLU A 103 10.92 -0.62 8.28
C GLU A 103 11.40 -0.03 9.61
N ARG A 104 10.77 -0.46 10.71
CA ARG A 104 11.17 -0.11 12.08
C ARG A 104 10.81 -1.24 13.02
N HIS A 105 11.73 -1.64 13.90
CA HIS A 105 11.36 -2.58 14.96
C HIS A 105 10.47 -1.89 16.00
N THR A 106 9.20 -2.30 16.11
CA THR A 106 8.24 -1.69 17.04
C THR A 106 8.16 -2.40 18.39
N GLY A 107 8.64 -3.65 18.47
CA GLY A 107 8.56 -4.47 19.69
C GLY A 107 7.18 -5.07 19.98
N ALA A 108 6.22 -4.95 19.06
CA ALA A 108 4.88 -5.53 19.18
C ALA A 108 4.40 -6.10 17.83
N HIS A 109 3.51 -7.09 17.85
CA HIS A 109 2.90 -7.63 16.64
C HIS A 109 1.43 -7.96 16.92
N ALA A 110 0.53 -7.19 16.31
CA ALA A 110 -0.92 -7.30 16.44
C ALA A 110 -1.60 -7.32 15.04
N GLY A 111 -0.89 -7.83 14.05
CA GLY A 111 -1.30 -7.86 12.65
C GLY A 111 -1.08 -6.54 11.92
N ASP A 112 -1.91 -6.26 10.94
CA ASP A 112 -1.88 -5.10 10.05
C ASP A 112 -2.91 -4.06 10.48
N LEU A 113 -2.59 -2.78 10.24
CA LEU A 113 -3.48 -1.65 10.41
C LEU A 113 -3.81 -1.05 9.04
N PHE A 114 -5.10 -0.86 8.79
CA PHE A 114 -5.62 -0.22 7.58
C PHE A 114 -6.38 1.06 7.95
N LEU A 115 -6.01 2.18 7.36
CA LEU A 115 -6.70 3.46 7.53
C LEU A 115 -7.14 4.00 6.17
N LEU A 116 -8.43 4.28 6.03
CA LEU A 116 -9.01 4.92 4.85
C LEU A 116 -9.61 6.26 5.24
N ARG A 117 -9.16 7.35 4.61
CA ARG A 117 -9.77 8.67 4.68
C ARG A 117 -10.57 8.93 3.41
N ARG A 118 -11.84 9.33 3.51
CA ARG A 118 -12.70 9.77 2.39
C ARG A 118 -13.64 10.90 2.82
#